data_AF-A0A1Y2T5S1-F1
#
_entry.id   AF-A0A1Y2T5S1-F1
#
_cell.length_a   1.000
_cell.length_b   1.000
_cell.length_c   1.000
_cell.angle_alpha   90.00
_cell.angle_beta   90.00
_cell.angle_gamma   90.00
#
_symmetry.space_group_name_H-M   'P 1'
#
loop_
_entity.id
_entity.type
_entity.pdbx_description
1 polymer ?
#
loop_
_entity_poly.entity_id
_entity_poly.type
_entity_poly.pdbx_seq_one_letter_code
_entity_poly.pdbx_strand_id
1 'polypeptide(L)'
;MAMALRMAISREREYLADAGAAELVGSPQLMARALGRLERLNQPAWWQRLLGFPAPQEPTGWAALLSSHPPTRLRIARLLAMTPPRPDLACFG
;
A
#
# COMPACT_ATOMS: atom_id res chain seq x y z
N MET A 1 9.76 11.08 22.61
CA MET A 1 8.31 10.79 22.45
C MET A 1 7.68 11.39 21.18
N ALA A 2 8.03 12.62 20.77
CA ALA A 2 7.35 13.33 19.66
C ALA A 2 7.46 12.69 18.26
N MET A 3 8.56 12.00 17.94
CA MET A 3 8.76 11.40 16.61
C MET A 3 7.81 10.23 16.34
N ALA A 4 7.57 9.36 17.33
CA ALA A 4 6.67 8.22 17.19
C ALA A 4 5.21 8.66 16.96
N LEU A 5 4.76 9.70 17.68
CA LEU A 5 3.45 10.30 17.49
C LEU A 5 3.31 10.91 16.09
N ARG A 6 4.33 11.65 15.62
CA ARG A 6 4.35 12.23 14.27
C ARG A 6 4.25 11.15 13.19
N MET A 7 4.99 10.04 13.35
CA MET A 7 4.93 8.91 12.42
C MET A 7 3.57 8.21 12.45
N ALA A 8 2.94 8.07 13.63
CA ALA A 8 1.59 7.51 13.74
C ALA A 8 0.54 8.37 13.02
N ILE A 9 0.59 9.69 13.20
CA ILE A 9 -0.30 10.64 12.50
C ILE A 9 -0.04 10.61 10.98
N SER A 10 1.23 10.55 10.57
CA SER A 10 1.60 10.43 9.14
C SER A 10 1.00 9.18 8.51
N ARG A 11 1.09 8.03 9.21
CA ARG A 11 0.51 6.76 8.75
C ARG A 11 -1.01 6.83 8.60
N GLU A 12 -1.73 7.41 9.56
CA GLU A 12 -3.18 7.51 9.45
C GLU A 12 -3.61 8.46 8.32
N ARG A 13 -2.88 9.57 8.12
CA ARG A 13 -3.12 10.45 6.96
C ARG A 13 -2.94 9.72 5.62
N GLU A 14 -1.94 8.84 5.52
CA GLU A 14 -1.73 8.04 4.30
C GLU A 14 -2.91 7.08 4.04
N TYR A 15 -3.42 6.42 5.09
CA TYR A 15 -4.58 5.54 4.96
C TYR A 15 -5.87 6.29 4.60
N LEU A 16 -6.07 7.48 5.17
CA LEU A 16 -7.19 8.35 4.81
C LEU A 16 -7.07 8.85 3.36
N ALA A 17 -5.86 9.15 2.91
CA ALA A 17 -5.62 9.52 1.52
C ALA A 17 -5.93 8.35 0.56
N ASP A 18 -5.52 7.13 0.91
CA ASP A 18 -5.86 5.92 0.14
C ASP A 18 -7.37 5.69 0.08
N ALA A 19 -8.07 5.84 1.21
CA ALA A 19 -9.51 5.70 1.29
C ALA A 19 -10.23 6.75 0.44
N GLY A 20 -9.87 8.03 0.57
CA GLY A 20 -10.45 9.10 -0.25
C GLY A 20 -10.16 8.92 -1.74
N ALA A 21 -8.96 8.46 -2.10
CA ALA A 21 -8.64 8.17 -3.49
C ALA A 21 -9.44 6.95 -4.02
N ALA A 22 -9.67 5.93 -3.20
CA ALA A 22 -10.52 4.80 -3.55
C ALA A 22 -11.99 5.19 -3.74
N GLU A 23 -12.50 6.12 -2.92
CA GLU A 23 -13.83 6.72 -3.07
C GLU A 23 -13.93 7.50 -4.38
N LEU A 24 -12.94 8.33 -4.72
CA LEU A 24 -12.90 9.08 -5.98
C LEU A 24 -12.82 8.16 -7.21
N VAL A 25 -12.09 7.04 -7.11
CA VAL A 25 -12.01 6.01 -8.16
C VAL A 25 -13.27 5.12 -8.19
N GLY A 26 -14.07 5.13 -7.12
CA GLY A 26 -15.25 4.28 -6.97
C GLY A 26 -14.96 2.80 -6.72
N SER A 27 -13.71 2.42 -6.45
CA SER A 27 -13.33 1.03 -6.16
C SER A 27 -12.04 0.93 -5.35
N PRO A 28 -12.11 0.45 -4.10
CA PRO A 28 -10.94 0.12 -3.30
C PRO A 28 -10.04 -0.96 -3.93
N GLN A 29 -10.63 -1.90 -4.67
CA GLN A 29 -9.91 -2.96 -5.38
C GLN A 29 -9.07 -2.42 -6.54
N LEU A 30 -9.61 -1.47 -7.31
CA LEU A 30 -8.86 -0.81 -8.37
C LEU A 30 -7.70 0.00 -7.78
N MET A 31 -7.93 0.70 -6.67
CA MET A 31 -6.87 1.43 -5.96
C MET A 31 -5.77 0.48 -5.46
N ALA A 32 -6.13 -0.64 -4.83
CA ALA A 32 -5.19 -1.66 -4.38
C ALA A 32 -4.33 -2.22 -5.53
N ARG A 33 -4.95 -2.44 -6.71
CA ARG A 33 -4.23 -2.88 -7.92
C ARG A 33 -3.28 -1.81 -8.46
N ALA A 34 -3.68 -0.55 -8.41
CA ALA A 34 -2.85 0.58 -8.83
C ALA A 34 -1.60 0.70 -7.94
N LEU A 35 -1.77 0.64 -6.62
CA LEU A 35 -0.69 0.60 -5.64
C LEU A 35 0.28 -0.56 -5.91
N GLY A 36 -0.24 -1.76 -6.13
CA GLY A 36 0.60 -2.91 -6.47
C GLY A 36 1.34 -2.74 -7.80
N ARG A 37 0.78 -2.02 -8.77
CA ARG A 37 1.49 -1.68 -10.02
C ARG A 37 2.61 -0.68 -9.76
N LEU A 38 2.38 0.36 -8.96
CA LEU A 38 3.42 1.32 -8.58
C LEU A 38 4.57 0.66 -7.83
N GLU A 39 4.27 -0.24 -6.89
CA GLU A 39 5.29 -1.01 -6.16
C GLU A 39 6.20 -1.80 -7.10
N ARG A 40 5.62 -2.45 -8.13
CA ARG A 40 6.39 -3.18 -9.15
C ARG A 40 7.22 -2.26 -10.04
N LEU A 41 6.69 -1.09 -10.41
CA LEU A 41 7.44 -0.11 -11.21
C LEU A 41 8.59 0.51 -10.43
N ASN A 42 8.50 0.56 -9.10
CA ASN A 42 9.56 1.04 -8.23
C ASN A 42 10.69 0.01 -8.03
N GLN A 43 10.54 -1.22 -8.51
CA GLN A 43 11.59 -2.23 -8.47
C GLN A 43 12.67 -1.92 -9.53
N PRO A 44 13.96 -2.11 -9.21
CA PRO A 44 15.03 -1.85 -10.16
C PRO A 44 14.92 -2.79 -11.36
N ALA A 45 15.16 -2.23 -12.55
CA ALA A 45 15.22 -3.00 -13.78
C ALA A 45 16.34 -4.06 -13.72
N TRP A 46 16.24 -5.09 -14.56
CA TRP A 46 17.21 -6.21 -14.56
C TRP A 46 18.66 -5.74 -14.73
N TRP A 47 18.89 -4.71 -15.56
CA TRP A 47 20.22 -4.12 -15.78
C TRP A 47 20.70 -3.30 -14.58
N GLN A 48 19.80 -2.65 -13.82
CA GLN A 48 20.14 -1.92 -12.60
C GLN A 48 20.59 -2.89 -11.50
N ARG A 49 19.94 -4.07 -11.40
CA ARG A 49 20.39 -5.12 -10.48
C ARG A 49 21.79 -5.63 -10.82
N LEU A 50 22.12 -5.75 -12.10
CA LEU A 50 23.45 -6.17 -12.56
C LEU A 50 24.54 -5.14 -12.20
N LEU A 51 24.18 -3.86 -12.15
CA LEU A 51 25.06 -2.75 -11.72
C LEU A 51 25.10 -2.56 -10.20
N GLY A 52 24.47 -3.43 -9.42
CA GLY A 52 24.51 -3.39 -7.96
C GLY A 52 23.57 -2.36 -7.31
N PHE A 53 22.58 -1.82 -8.04
CA PHE A 53 21.57 -0.96 -7.41
C PHE A 53 20.75 -1.75 -6.39
N PRO A 54 20.62 -1.28 -5.13
CA PRO A 54 19.86 -1.97 -4.11
C PRO A 54 18.37 -1.97 -4.47
N ALA A 55 17.72 -3.12 -4.32
CA ALA A 55 16.27 -3.18 -4.40
C ALA A 55 15.66 -2.40 -3.22
N PRO A 56 14.53 -1.69 -3.42
CA PRO A 56 13.75 -1.15 -2.32
C PRO A 56 13.38 -2.29 -1.39
N GLN A 57 13.89 -2.26 -0.16
CA GLN A 57 13.53 -3.22 0.87
C GLN A 57 12.44 -2.61 1.72
N GLU A 58 11.33 -3.34 1.86
CA GLU A 58 10.28 -2.95 2.80
C GLU A 58 10.84 -3.05 4.23
N PRO A 59 10.85 -1.93 4.98
CA PRO A 59 11.44 -1.90 6.31
C PRO A 59 10.67 -2.84 7.23
N THR A 60 11.38 -3.67 7.98
CA THR A 60 10.81 -4.75 8.81
C THR A 60 11.00 -4.46 10.30
N GLY A 61 10.11 -4.99 11.16
CA GLY A 61 10.19 -4.82 12.61
C GLY A 61 10.15 -3.36 13.05
N TRP A 62 11.06 -2.96 13.94
CA TRP A 62 11.15 -1.59 14.47
C TRP A 62 11.48 -0.55 13.39
N ALA A 63 12.17 -0.94 12.30
CA ALA A 63 12.48 -0.04 11.19
C ALA A 63 11.20 0.39 10.42
N ALA A 64 10.18 -0.47 10.37
CA ALA A 64 8.88 -0.13 9.80
C ALA A 64 8.21 1.03 10.55
N LEU A 65 8.44 1.11 11.88
CA LEU A 65 7.87 2.16 12.73
C LEU A 65 8.51 3.53 12.49
N LEU A 66 9.75 3.57 12.01
CA LEU A 66 10.52 4.79 11.71
C LEU A 66 10.39 5.24 10.25
N SER A 67 9.68 4.48 9.42
CA SER A 67 9.50 4.78 8.01
C SER A 67 8.48 5.90 7.81
N SER A 68 8.77 6.81 6.89
CA SER A 68 7.92 7.99 6.60
C SER A 68 6.52 7.60 6.13
N HIS A 69 6.39 6.45 5.46
CA HIS A 69 5.13 5.90 4.99
C HIS A 69 4.97 4.44 5.46
N PRO A 70 3.73 3.95 5.66
CA PRO A 70 3.48 2.55 5.91
C PRO A 70 3.86 1.72 4.67
N PRO A 71 4.33 0.47 4.85
CA PRO A 71 4.68 -0.42 3.75
C PRO A 71 3.49 -0.62 2.81
N THR A 72 3.78 -0.72 1.51
CA THR A 72 2.73 -0.74 0.45
C THR A 72 1.72 -1.87 0.66
N ARG A 73 2.20 -3.02 1.15
CA ARG A 73 1.36 -4.19 1.46
C ARG A 73 0.28 -3.92 2.51
N LEU A 74 0.57 -3.12 3.53
CA LEU A 74 -0.42 -2.78 4.57
C LEU A 74 -1.49 -1.84 4.02
N ARG A 75 -1.12 -0.92 3.13
CA ARG A 75 -2.05 -0.03 2.43
C ARG A 75 -3.00 -0.84 1.54
N ILE A 76 -2.45 -1.77 0.75
CA ILE A 76 -3.23 -2.71 -0.07
C ILE A 76 -4.19 -3.53 0.80
N ALA A 77 -3.72 -4.09 1.92
CA ALA A 77 -4.56 -4.88 2.82
C ALA A 77 -5.73 -4.06 3.37
N ARG A 78 -5.50 -2.80 3.77
CA ARG A 78 -6.56 -1.91 4.28
C ARG A 78 -7.58 -1.55 3.20
N LEU A 79 -7.13 -1.26 1.98
CA LEU A 79 -8.02 -1.04 0.83
C LEU A 79 -8.87 -2.27 0.49
N LEU A 80 -8.28 -3.46 0.53
CA LEU A 80 -9.02 -4.70 0.32
C LEU A 80 -10.01 -4.99 1.45
N ALA A 81 -9.75 -4.55 2.68
CA ALA A 81 -10.72 -4.65 3.78
C ALA A 81 -11.92 -3.70 3.63
N MET A 82 -11.80 -2.61 2.85
CA MET A 82 -12.92 -1.71 2.51
C MET A 82 -13.84 -2.28 1.43
N THR A 83 -13.41 -3.34 0.76
CA THR A 83 -14.17 -3.98 -0.31
C THR A 83 -15.28 -4.84 0.27
N PRO A 84 -16.56 -4.61 -0.09
CA PRO A 84 -17.61 -5.56 0.27
C PRO A 84 -17.34 -6.91 -0.42
N PRO A 85 -17.65 -8.05 0.23
CA PRO A 85 -17.58 -9.34 -0.42
C PRO A 85 -18.39 -9.30 -1.72
N ARG A 86 -17.85 -9.87 -2.80
CA ARG A 86 -18.61 -9.98 -4.04
C ARG A 86 -19.90 -10.73 -3.73
N PRO A 87 -21.08 -10.22 -4.13
CA PRO A 87 -22.29 -11.00 -4.00
C PRO A 87 -22.08 -12.31 -4.76
N ASP A 88 -22.29 -13.41 -4.05
CA ASP A 88 -22.04 -14.75 -4.55
C ASP A 88 -22.79 -14.93 -5.86
N LEU A 89 -22.07 -15.28 -6.93
CA LEU A 89 -22.66 -15.60 -8.24
C LEU A 89 -23.50 -16.89 -8.19
N ALA A 90 -23.68 -17.48 -7.00
CA ALA A 90 -24.46 -18.68 -6.73
C ALA A 90 -25.98 -18.50 -6.95
N CYS A 91 -26.49 -17.26 -7.00
CA CYS A 91 -27.92 -17.00 -7.27
C CYS A 91 -28.27 -16.82 -8.76
N PHE A 92 -27.31 -17.00 -9.67
CA PHE A 92 -27.53 -16.93 -11.14
C PHE A 92 -27.50 -18.32 -11.82
N GLY A 93 -27.89 -19.38 -11.09
CA GLY A 93 -28.00 -20.75 -11.60
C GLY A 93 -29.40 -21.29 -11.53
#